data_AF-A0A958DQ42-F1
#
_entry.id   AF-A0A958DQ42-F1
#
_cell.length_a   1.000
_cell.length_b   1.000
_cell.length_c   1.000
_cell.angle_alpha   90.00
_cell.angle_beta   90.00
_cell.angle_gamma   90.00
#
_symmetry.space_group_name_H-M   'P 1'
#
loop_
_entity.id
_entity.type
_entity.pdbx_description
1 polymer ?
#
loop_
_entity_poly.entity_id
_entity_poly.type
_entity_poly.pdbx_seq_one_letter_code
_entity_poly.pdbx_strand_id
1 'polypeptide(L)'
;MKHHFIATLLLIVLLLSACGSRQRNDSEIIYWSSNNTYEIKFADEVVQRWNAGNAGHPVHNQPVPEGQSSEEVILAAVVGKTTPDIYSNMWQG
;
A
#
# COMPACT_ATOMS: atom_id res chain seq x y z
N MET A 1 -24.77 38.01 3.48
CA MET A 1 -25.56 36.81 3.12
C MET A 1 -24.93 36.01 1.97
N LYS A 2 -24.63 36.63 0.81
CA LYS A 2 -24.04 35.91 -0.36
C LYS A 2 -22.68 35.24 -0.07
N HIS A 3 -21.80 35.89 0.69
CA HIS A 3 -20.48 35.33 1.04
C HIS A 3 -20.56 34.11 1.97
N HIS A 4 -21.52 34.06 2.89
CA HIS A 4 -21.74 32.89 3.74
C HIS A 4 -22.24 31.70 2.91
N PHE A 5 -23.13 31.95 1.94
CA PHE A 5 -23.64 30.91 1.05
C PHE A 5 -22.53 30.29 0.17
N ILE A 6 -21.61 31.11 -0.34
CA ILE A 6 -20.45 30.65 -1.12
C ILE A 6 -19.50 29.82 -0.25
N ALA A 7 -19.22 30.26 0.98
CA ALA A 7 -18.35 29.54 1.91
C ALA A 7 -18.92 28.15 2.29
N THR A 8 -20.23 28.07 2.53
CA THR A 8 -20.90 26.80 2.83
C THR A 8 -20.85 25.84 1.63
N LEU A 9 -21.06 26.33 0.42
CA LEU A 9 -20.97 25.52 -0.80
C LEU A 9 -19.56 24.94 -1.01
N LEU A 10 -18.53 25.76 -0.78
CA LEU A 10 -17.12 25.36 -0.93
C LEU A 10 -16.72 24.28 0.07
N LEU A 11 -17.21 24.38 1.31
CA LEU A 11 -16.98 23.38 2.36
C LEU A 11 -17.63 22.03 2.00
N ILE A 12 -18.84 22.04 1.44
CA ILE A 12 -19.55 20.82 1.03
C ILE A 12 -18.81 20.12 -0.12
N VAL A 13 -18.30 20.87 -1.09
CA VAL A 13 -17.50 20.31 -2.21
C VAL A 13 -16.21 19.67 -1.69
N LEU A 14 -15.55 20.29 -0.70
CA LEU A 14 -14.35 19.73 -0.08
C LEU A 14 -14.64 18.41 0.66
N LEU A 15 -15.75 18.34 1.38
CA LEU A 15 -16.18 17.13 2.11
C LEU A 15 -16.56 15.99 1.16
N LEU A 16 -17.18 16.29 0.02
CA LEU A 16 -17.54 15.28 -0.99
C LEU A 16 -16.30 14.72 -1.73
N SER A 17 -15.24 15.52 -1.85
CA SER A 17 -13.99 15.10 -2.51
C SER A 17 -13.15 14.12 -1.68
N ALA A 18 -13.44 14.00 -0.37
CA ALA A 18 -12.74 13.08 0.53
C ALA A 18 -13.29 11.62 0.47
N CYS A 19 -14.43 11.40 -0.19
CA CYS A 19 -15.03 10.06 -0.31
C CYS A 19 -14.56 9.36 -1.60
N GLY A 20 -13.25 9.14 -1.71
CA GLY A 20 -12.70 8.23 -2.71
C GLY A 20 -12.52 6.85 -2.08
N SER A 21 -13.50 5.95 -2.24
CA SER A 21 -13.31 4.55 -1.87
C SER A 21 -12.20 3.96 -2.75
N ARG A 22 -11.04 3.69 -2.17
CA ARG A 22 -9.93 2.99 -2.84
C ARG A 22 -10.38 1.56 -3.10
N GLN A 23 -10.99 1.34 -4.25
CA GLN A 23 -11.46 0.04 -4.69
C GLN A 23 -10.22 -0.81 -4.96
N ARG A 24 -9.82 -1.60 -3.95
CA ARG A 24 -8.74 -2.58 -4.10
C ARG A 24 -9.17 -3.52 -5.20
N ASN A 25 -8.40 -3.57 -6.28
CA ASN A 25 -8.70 -4.48 -7.36
C ASN A 25 -8.40 -5.89 -6.82
N ASP A 26 -9.38 -6.79 -6.79
CA ASP A 26 -9.22 -8.17 -6.30
C ASP A 26 -8.11 -8.93 -7.06
N SER A 27 -7.65 -8.39 -8.18
CA SER A 27 -6.55 -8.90 -8.98
C SER A 27 -5.16 -8.36 -8.60
N GLU A 28 -5.02 -7.49 -7.59
CA GLU A 28 -3.73 -6.89 -7.21
C GLU A 28 -2.96 -7.80 -6.24
N ILE A 29 -1.70 -8.08 -6.54
CA ILE A 29 -0.79 -8.86 -5.68
C ILE A 29 -0.09 -7.91 -4.72
N ILE A 30 -0.18 -8.18 -3.42
CA ILE A 30 0.48 -7.42 -2.37
C ILE A 30 1.83 -8.05 -2.07
N TYR A 31 2.89 -7.29 -2.32
CA TYR A 31 4.26 -7.69 -2.06
C TYR A 31 4.85 -6.91 -0.89
N TRP A 32 5.28 -7.63 0.14
CA TRP A 32 6.04 -7.09 1.26
C TRP A 32 7.54 -7.26 1.07
N SER A 33 8.26 -6.15 0.83
CA SER A 33 9.72 -6.12 0.79
C SER A 33 10.34 -5.92 2.17
N SER A 34 11.67 -6.05 2.29
CA SER A 34 12.41 -5.55 3.46
C SER A 34 12.19 -4.04 3.63
N ASN A 35 12.30 -3.55 4.88
CA ASN A 35 12.28 -2.13 5.22
C ASN A 35 13.65 -1.43 5.04
N ASN A 36 14.66 -2.16 4.58
CA ASN A 36 15.96 -1.58 4.22
C ASN A 36 15.82 -0.69 2.97
N THR A 37 16.31 0.55 3.03
CA THR A 37 16.21 1.53 1.94
C THR A 37 16.73 1.03 0.58
N TYR A 38 17.78 0.21 0.55
CA TYR A 38 18.29 -0.35 -0.71
C TYR A 38 17.36 -1.42 -1.28
N GLU A 39 16.82 -2.28 -0.42
CA GLU A 39 15.86 -3.32 -0.81
C GLU A 39 14.53 -2.71 -1.26
N ILE A 40 14.07 -1.62 -0.63
CA ILE A 40 12.88 -0.89 -1.06
C ILE A 40 13.05 -0.37 -2.48
N LYS A 41 14.18 0.29 -2.78
CA LYS A 41 14.48 0.81 -4.13
C LYS A 41 14.57 -0.30 -5.16
N PHE A 42 15.25 -1.39 -4.81
CA PHE A 42 15.35 -2.56 -5.68
C PHE A 42 13.96 -3.16 -5.97
N ALA A 43 13.16 -3.38 -4.93
CA ALA A 43 11.81 -3.90 -5.03
C ALA A 43 10.93 -3.00 -5.92
N ASP A 44 10.99 -1.68 -5.74
CA ASP A 44 10.26 -0.71 -6.56
C ASP A 44 10.65 -0.81 -8.04
N GLU A 45 11.95 -0.86 -8.35
CA GLU A 45 12.42 -1.00 -9.74
C GLU A 45 11.94 -2.31 -10.37
N VAL A 46 12.01 -3.43 -9.63
CA VAL A 46 11.58 -4.74 -10.11
C VAL A 46 10.07 -4.77 -10.34
N VAL A 47 9.28 -4.25 -9.40
CA VAL A 47 7.82 -4.18 -9.51
C VAL A 47 7.40 -3.28 -10.66
N GLN A 48 8.06 -2.13 -10.87
CA GLN A 48 7.78 -1.28 -12.03
C GLN A 48 8.04 -2.00 -13.34
N ARG A 49 9.17 -2.71 -13.46
CA ARG A 49 9.48 -3.49 -14.68
C ARG A 49 8.48 -4.62 -14.90
N TRP A 50 8.07 -5.32 -13.84
CA TRP A 50 7.04 -6.35 -13.91
C TRP A 50 5.71 -5.79 -14.39
N ASN A 51 5.23 -4.72 -13.75
CA ASN A 51 3.94 -4.09 -14.07
C ASN A 51 3.94 -3.48 -15.49
N ALA A 52 5.08 -3.00 -15.98
CA ALA A 52 5.20 -2.48 -17.34
C ALA A 52 5.19 -3.59 -18.41
N GLY A 53 5.75 -4.77 -18.10
CA GLY A 53 5.91 -5.87 -19.04
C GLY A 53 4.82 -6.95 -18.99
N ASN A 54 3.98 -6.96 -17.95
CA ASN A 54 3.01 -8.02 -17.72
C ASN A 54 1.56 -7.51 -17.73
N ALA A 55 0.72 -8.09 -18.60
CA ALA A 55 -0.72 -7.82 -18.66
C ALA A 55 -1.54 -8.61 -17.62
N GLY A 56 -0.87 -9.39 -16.76
CA GLY A 56 -1.48 -10.13 -15.67
C GLY A 56 -1.79 -9.26 -14.46
N HIS A 57 -1.63 -9.85 -13.28
CA HIS A 57 -1.93 -9.21 -12.00
C HIS A 57 -0.88 -8.12 -11.68
N PRO A 58 -1.30 -6.85 -11.47
CA PRO A 58 -0.38 -5.81 -11.02
C PRO A 58 0.13 -6.14 -9.62
N VAL A 59 1.40 -5.86 -9.38
CA VAL A 59 2.04 -6.03 -8.07
C VAL A 59 2.15 -4.67 -7.39
N HIS A 60 1.72 -4.61 -6.13
CA HIS A 60 1.90 -3.46 -5.27
C HIS A 60 3.04 -3.75 -4.28
N ASN A 61 4.15 -3.02 -4.41
CA ASN A 61 5.21 -3.07 -3.41
C ASN A 61 4.82 -2.23 -2.19
N GLN A 62 4.96 -2.82 -1.01
CA GLN A 62 4.86 -2.16 0.27
C GLN A 62 5.97 -2.70 1.18
N PRO A 63 6.84 -1.89 1.77
CA PRO A 63 7.80 -2.40 2.75
C PRO A 63 7.07 -3.08 3.92
N VAL A 64 7.70 -4.09 4.54
CA VAL A 64 7.17 -4.71 5.76
C VAL A 64 6.84 -3.60 6.78
N PRO A 65 5.66 -3.65 7.43
CA PRO A 65 5.34 -2.71 8.51
C PRO A 65 6.40 -2.73 9.60
N GLU A 66 6.62 -1.59 10.25
CA GLU A 66 7.54 -1.52 11.39
C GLU A 66 7.01 -2.38 12.56
N GLY A 67 7.95 -2.99 13.29
CA GLY A 67 7.67 -3.83 14.46
C GLY A 67 8.97 -4.16 15.18
N GLN A 68 8.89 -4.90 16.30
CA GLN A 68 10.09 -5.35 17.03
C GLN A 68 10.92 -6.32 16.18
N SER A 69 10.25 -7.21 15.47
CA SER A 69 10.88 -8.06 14.46
C SER A 69 9.95 -8.29 13.27
N SER A 70 10.55 -8.63 12.16
CA SER A 70 9.84 -8.91 10.92
C SER A 70 9.03 -10.20 11.02
N GLU A 71 9.51 -11.16 11.79
CA GLU A 71 8.84 -12.42 12.16
C GLU A 71 7.59 -12.16 13.00
N GLU A 72 7.68 -11.27 13.99
CA GLU A 72 6.51 -10.89 14.78
C GLU A 72 5.44 -10.23 13.90
N VAL A 73 5.85 -9.32 13.01
CA VAL A 73 4.93 -8.63 12.10
C VAL A 73 4.22 -9.62 11.18
N ILE A 74 4.94 -10.57 10.56
CA ILE A 74 4.29 -11.55 9.68
C ILE A 74 3.41 -12.53 10.45
N LEU A 75 3.79 -12.95 11.67
CA LEU A 75 2.95 -13.80 12.53
C LEU A 75 1.68 -13.09 12.97
N ALA A 76 1.78 -11.82 13.37
CA ALA A 76 0.62 -10.99 13.70
C ALA A 76 -0.30 -10.83 12.49
N ALA A 77 0.26 -10.67 11.29
CA ALA A 77 -0.51 -10.60 10.05
C ALA A 77 -1.21 -11.93 9.71
N VAL A 78 -0.58 -13.07 9.97
CA VAL A 78 -1.21 -14.41 9.83
C VAL A 78 -2.40 -14.54 10.76
N VAL A 79 -2.25 -14.21 12.04
CA VAL A 79 -3.34 -14.26 13.03
C VAL A 79 -4.46 -13.29 12.67
N GLY A 80 -4.10 -12.07 12.24
CA GLY A 80 -5.03 -11.02 11.82
C GLY A 80 -5.68 -11.26 10.46
N LYS A 81 -5.24 -12.27 9.70
CA LYS A 81 -5.65 -12.51 8.31
C LYS A 81 -5.40 -11.29 7.40
N THR A 82 -4.28 -10.62 7.61
CA THR A 82 -3.82 -9.44 6.87
C THR A 82 -2.45 -9.66 6.22
N THR A 83 -2.10 -10.92 5.93
CA THR A 83 -0.84 -11.27 5.27
C THR A 83 -0.76 -10.68 3.86
N PRO A 84 0.44 -10.34 3.37
CA PRO A 84 0.67 -10.09 1.96
C PRO A 84 0.54 -11.40 1.17
N ASP A 85 0.48 -11.29 -0.15
CA ASP A 85 0.55 -12.45 -1.05
C ASP A 85 2.00 -12.95 -1.21
N ILE A 86 2.96 -12.01 -1.21
CA ILE A 86 4.39 -12.30 -1.32
C ILE A 86 5.12 -11.58 -0.19
N TYR A 87 6.07 -12.26 0.45
CA TYR A 87 6.89 -11.70 1.52
C TYR A 87 8.37 -12.01 1.25
N SER A 88 9.18 -10.96 1.13
CA SER A 88 10.63 -11.04 0.96
C SER A 88 11.29 -10.19 2.02
N ASN A 89 11.29 -10.72 3.23
CA ASN A 89 12.11 -10.15 4.28
C ASN A 89 12.62 -11.27 5.18
N MET A 90 13.83 -11.71 4.85
CA MET A 90 14.60 -12.66 5.61
C MET A 90 16.01 -12.12 5.77
N TRP A 91 16.18 -11.04 6.53
CA TRP A 91 17.51 -10.70 7.04
C TRP A 91 17.72 -11.40 8.38
N GLN A 92 18.66 -12.35 8.44
CA GLN A 92 18.99 -13.16 9.62
C GLN A 92 20.23 -12.63 10.38
N GLY A 93 20.65 -11.38 10.13
CA GLY A 93 21.84 -10.82 10.79
C GLY A 93 21.54 -10.29 12.18
#